data_AF-X8DBB7-F1
#
_entry.id   AF-X8DBB7-F1
#
_cell.length_a   1.000
_cell.length_b   1.000
_cell.length_c   1.000
_cell.angle_alpha   90.00
_cell.angle_beta   90.00
_cell.angle_gamma   90.00
#
_symmetry.space_group_name_H-M   'P 1'
#
loop_
_entity.id
_entity.type
_entity.pdbx_description
1 polymer ?
#
loop_
_entity_poly.entity_id
_entity_poly.type
_entity_poly.pdbx_seq_one_letter_code
_entity_poly.pdbx_strand_id
1 'polypeptide(L)'
;MTVVIDQETADLVDQALQTHLEPLTRQKLEVLSTCPREAREPGGKTIRFAYNRTPARVLGEDRVEAIEFQHGDTTDTIKAGLFLTSIGYRGVPMPDVPFDSQRGTIPNEQGRVKDSSTGQAHPGTYVAGWIKRGPTGFIGTNKSCSQQTVTSLVEDYNNGLLADPPQRLSGLSKVIQRRQPTIIGHEGWLAIDRAEIARGKGEGRPRDKFVSVPEMLRVAADAPQPPLWRKAIRGSALEDLLR
;
A
#
# COMPACT_ATOMS: atom_id res chain seq x y z
N MET A 1 -7.52 -27.05 8.07
CA MET A 1 -7.86 -25.70 8.59
C MET A 1 -9.34 -25.47 8.35
N THR A 2 -10.11 -25.13 9.37
CA THR A 2 -11.57 -24.94 9.27
C THR A 2 -11.92 -23.48 9.53
N VAL A 3 -12.78 -22.89 8.71
CA VAL A 3 -13.38 -21.58 8.99
C VAL A 3 -14.65 -21.82 9.79
N VAL A 4 -14.82 -21.11 10.90
CA VAL A 4 -15.99 -21.22 11.78
C VAL A 4 -16.57 -19.85 12.10
N ILE A 5 -17.86 -19.82 12.38
CA ILE A 5 -18.56 -18.67 12.97
C ILE A 5 -19.36 -19.17 14.18
N ASP A 6 -19.51 -18.37 15.23
CA ASP A 6 -20.35 -18.77 16.37
C ASP A 6 -21.85 -18.72 16.02
N GLN A 7 -22.69 -19.21 16.94
CA GLN A 7 -24.14 -19.25 16.74
C GLN A 7 -24.73 -17.86 16.60
N GLU A 8 -24.25 -16.90 17.39
CA GLU A 8 -24.68 -15.51 17.31
C GLU A 8 -24.42 -14.89 15.92
N THR A 9 -23.21 -15.08 15.38
CA THR A 9 -22.89 -14.62 14.02
C THR A 9 -23.77 -15.31 12.98
N ALA A 10 -24.08 -16.60 13.16
CA ALA A 10 -24.96 -17.31 12.25
C ALA A 10 -26.37 -16.72 12.20
N ASP A 11 -26.93 -16.43 13.37
CA ASP A 11 -28.26 -15.84 13.49
C ASP A 11 -28.29 -14.46 12.82
N LEU A 12 -27.22 -13.66 12.96
CA LEU A 12 -27.05 -12.38 12.27
C LEU A 12 -26.99 -12.53 10.74
N VAL A 13 -26.27 -13.55 10.25
CA VAL A 13 -26.17 -13.85 8.81
C VAL A 13 -27.53 -14.24 8.25
N ASP A 14 -28.25 -15.14 8.92
CA ASP A 14 -29.57 -15.62 8.51
C ASP A 14 -30.59 -14.47 8.50
N GLN A 15 -30.57 -13.61 9.51
CA GLN A 15 -31.40 -12.39 9.54
C GLN A 15 -31.05 -11.44 8.39
N ALA A 16 -29.77 -11.17 8.14
CA ALA A 16 -29.33 -10.27 7.08
C ALA A 16 -29.77 -10.77 5.68
N LEU A 17 -29.71 -12.08 5.43
CA LEU A 17 -30.10 -12.69 4.16
C LEU A 17 -31.59 -12.51 3.81
N GLN A 18 -32.46 -12.27 4.80
CA GLN A 18 -33.88 -11.96 4.63
C GLN A 18 -34.15 -10.53 4.14
N THR A 19 -33.13 -9.66 4.14
CA THR A 19 -33.25 -8.27 3.71
C THR A 19 -32.85 -8.05 2.25
N HIS A 20 -33.12 -6.87 1.71
CA HIS A 20 -32.61 -6.48 0.40
C HIS A 20 -31.12 -6.12 0.49
N LEU A 21 -30.27 -6.86 -0.23
CA LEU A 21 -28.82 -6.75 -0.19
C LEU A 21 -28.25 -6.57 -1.59
N GLU A 22 -27.16 -5.81 -1.72
CA GLU A 22 -26.38 -5.78 -2.96
C GLU A 22 -25.85 -7.20 -3.30
N PRO A 23 -25.72 -7.55 -4.61
CA PRO A 23 -25.38 -8.91 -5.03
C PRO A 23 -24.11 -9.48 -4.39
N LEU A 24 -23.03 -8.68 -4.33
CA LEU A 24 -21.76 -9.12 -3.74
C LEU A 24 -21.88 -9.34 -2.23
N THR A 25 -22.67 -8.53 -1.52
CA THR A 25 -22.90 -8.68 -0.09
C THR A 25 -23.71 -9.93 0.20
N ARG A 26 -24.76 -10.20 -0.58
CA ARG A 26 -25.53 -11.45 -0.50
C ARG A 26 -24.64 -12.67 -0.70
N GLN A 27 -23.82 -12.69 -1.76
CA GLN A 27 -22.90 -13.80 -2.03
C GLN A 27 -21.93 -14.07 -0.86
N LYS A 28 -21.40 -13.03 -0.22
CA LYS A 28 -20.53 -13.18 0.97
C LYS A 28 -21.26 -13.81 2.15
N LEU A 29 -22.49 -13.38 2.41
CA LEU A 29 -23.31 -13.91 3.51
C LEU A 29 -23.74 -15.35 3.25
N GLU A 30 -24.07 -15.71 2.00
CA GLU A 30 -24.34 -17.10 1.61
C GLU A 30 -23.13 -18.01 1.84
N VAL A 31 -21.90 -17.53 1.60
CA VAL A 31 -20.69 -18.30 1.96
C VAL A 31 -20.57 -18.45 3.47
N LEU A 32 -20.80 -17.39 4.24
CA LEU A 32 -20.72 -17.43 5.71
C LEU A 32 -21.77 -18.37 6.32
N SER A 33 -22.99 -18.42 5.78
CA SER A 33 -24.05 -19.28 6.31
C SER A 33 -23.70 -20.78 6.22
N THR A 34 -22.85 -21.18 5.27
CA THR A 34 -22.35 -22.55 5.14
C THR A 34 -21.23 -22.92 6.11
N CYS A 35 -20.67 -21.95 6.86
CA CYS A 35 -19.57 -22.21 7.79
C CYS A 35 -20.06 -23.00 9.02
N PRO A 36 -19.33 -24.04 9.46
CA PRO A 36 -19.68 -24.77 10.69
C PRO A 36 -19.49 -23.91 11.95
N ARG A 37 -20.11 -24.33 13.06
CA ARG A 37 -19.98 -23.66 14.37
C ARG A 37 -18.70 -24.03 15.13
N GLU A 38 -18.22 -25.24 14.87
CA GLU A 38 -17.02 -25.80 15.50
C GLU A 38 -16.07 -26.39 14.45
N ALA A 39 -14.85 -26.69 14.89
CA ALA A 39 -13.86 -27.33 14.05
C ALA A 39 -14.35 -28.73 13.64
N ARG A 40 -14.05 -29.14 12.40
CA ARG A 40 -14.44 -30.47 11.90
C ARG A 40 -13.66 -31.61 12.56
N GLU A 41 -12.47 -31.31 13.08
CA GLU A 41 -11.58 -32.28 13.73
C GLU A 41 -11.03 -31.68 15.04
N PRO A 42 -11.01 -32.45 16.14
CA PRO A 42 -10.36 -32.03 17.39
C PRO A 42 -8.87 -31.71 17.16
N GLY A 43 -8.41 -30.56 17.65
CA GLY A 43 -7.02 -30.10 17.50
C GLY A 43 -6.66 -29.53 16.12
N GLY A 44 -7.60 -29.47 15.17
CA GLY A 44 -7.39 -28.83 13.88
C GLY A 44 -7.20 -27.31 13.98
N LYS A 45 -6.39 -26.72 13.07
CA LYS A 45 -6.26 -25.26 12.96
C LYS A 45 -7.59 -24.63 12.54
N THR A 46 -8.00 -23.56 13.21
CA THR A 46 -9.29 -22.90 12.99
C THR A 46 -9.13 -21.40 12.73
N ILE A 47 -9.89 -20.86 11.79
CA ILE A 47 -10.09 -19.43 11.60
C ILE A 47 -11.51 -19.12 12.07
N ARG A 48 -11.65 -18.25 13.08
CA ARG A 48 -12.94 -17.77 13.55
C ARG A 48 -13.18 -16.36 13.03
N PHE A 49 -14.30 -16.14 12.36
CA PHE A 49 -14.81 -14.79 12.16
C PHE A 49 -15.78 -14.47 13.31
N ALA A 50 -15.43 -13.46 14.10
CA ALA A 50 -16.26 -12.93 15.18
C ALA A 50 -16.63 -11.49 14.84
N TYR A 51 -17.94 -11.21 14.75
CA TYR A 51 -18.47 -9.90 14.38
C TYR A 51 -18.93 -9.13 15.62
N ASN A 52 -19.23 -7.84 15.43
CA ASN A 52 -19.70 -6.92 16.47
C ASN A 52 -18.78 -6.81 17.70
N ARG A 53 -17.47 -7.06 17.51
CA ARG A 53 -16.45 -6.90 18.54
C ARG A 53 -15.56 -5.70 18.24
N THR A 54 -15.51 -4.76 19.18
CA THR A 54 -14.58 -3.63 19.12
C THR A 54 -13.45 -3.87 20.11
N PRO A 55 -12.16 -3.93 19.69
CA PRO A 55 -11.07 -4.14 20.63
C PRO A 55 -10.99 -2.98 21.62
N ALA A 56 -11.06 -3.30 22.92
CA ALA A 56 -11.05 -2.32 24.01
C ALA A 56 -9.66 -2.24 24.68
N ARG A 57 -9.05 -3.40 24.96
CA ARG A 57 -7.76 -3.45 25.67
C ARG A 57 -6.95 -4.70 25.33
N VAL A 58 -5.64 -4.54 25.16
CA VAL A 58 -4.69 -5.66 25.07
C VAL A 58 -4.22 -5.99 26.49
N LEU A 59 -4.29 -7.28 26.85
CA LEU A 59 -3.96 -7.77 28.19
C LEU A 59 -2.64 -8.55 28.18
N GLY A 60 -1.92 -8.46 29.30
CA GLY A 60 -0.61 -9.06 29.54
C GLY A 60 0.42 -8.00 29.95
N GLU A 61 1.47 -8.41 30.66
CA GLU A 61 2.52 -7.52 31.15
C GLU A 61 3.64 -7.36 30.11
N ASP A 62 4.38 -8.45 29.85
CA ASP A 62 5.52 -8.44 28.92
C ASP A 62 5.17 -8.81 27.48
N ARG A 63 4.01 -9.43 27.27
CA ARG A 63 3.54 -9.91 25.96
C ARG A 63 2.02 -9.94 25.93
N VAL A 64 1.45 -10.07 24.73
CA VAL A 64 0.02 -10.30 24.55
C VAL A 64 -0.36 -11.65 25.15
N GLU A 65 -1.35 -11.66 26.04
CA GLU A 65 -1.94 -12.88 26.62
C GLU A 65 -3.44 -12.99 26.32
N ALA A 66 -4.12 -11.86 26.16
CA ALA A 66 -5.50 -11.80 25.72
C ALA A 66 -5.85 -10.42 25.15
N ILE A 67 -7.00 -10.32 24.49
CA ILE A 67 -7.61 -9.06 24.07
C ILE A 67 -9.01 -9.02 24.63
N GLU A 68 -9.32 -7.90 25.28
CA GLU A 68 -10.64 -7.53 25.75
C GLU A 68 -11.39 -6.82 24.62
N PHE A 69 -12.60 -7.27 24.32
CA PHE A 69 -13.46 -6.71 23.28
C PHE A 69 -14.76 -6.22 23.90
N GLN A 70 -15.20 -5.04 23.46
CA GLN A 70 -16.56 -4.58 23.69
C GLN A 70 -17.51 -5.31 22.75
N HIS A 71 -18.62 -5.79 23.30
CA HIS A 71 -19.67 -6.51 22.60
C HIS A 71 -21.06 -6.11 23.09
N GLY A 72 -21.73 -5.23 22.35
CA GLY A 72 -22.94 -4.57 22.83
C GLY A 72 -22.66 -3.84 24.14
N ASP A 73 -23.44 -4.15 25.19
CA ASP A 73 -23.27 -3.61 26.54
C ASP A 73 -22.34 -4.47 27.43
N THR A 74 -21.78 -5.55 26.88
CA THR A 74 -20.92 -6.49 27.60
C THR A 74 -19.48 -6.43 27.10
N THR A 75 -18.60 -7.09 27.83
CA THR A 75 -17.19 -7.24 27.45
C THR A 75 -16.83 -8.72 27.48
N ASP A 76 -16.16 -9.21 26.45
CA ASP A 76 -15.61 -10.56 26.40
C ASP A 76 -14.09 -10.55 26.17
N THR A 77 -13.42 -11.58 26.66
CA THR A 77 -11.96 -11.70 26.60
C THR A 77 -11.55 -12.90 25.78
N ILE A 78 -10.72 -12.68 24.76
CA ILE A 78 -10.18 -13.72 23.90
C ILE A 78 -8.70 -13.91 24.21
N LYS A 79 -8.31 -15.12 24.67
CA LYS A 79 -6.91 -15.47 24.88
C LYS A 79 -6.16 -15.52 23.55
N ALA A 80 -5.00 -14.86 23.49
CA ALA A 80 -4.16 -14.85 22.31
C ALA A 80 -2.70 -14.54 22.68
N GLY A 81 -1.75 -15.15 21.97
CA GLY A 81 -0.32 -14.85 22.11
C GLY A 81 0.21 -13.81 21.10
N LEU A 82 -0.63 -13.38 20.16
CA LEU A 82 -0.29 -12.44 19.10
C LEU A 82 -1.52 -11.61 18.73
N PHE A 83 -1.34 -10.30 18.61
CA PHE A 83 -2.37 -9.38 18.12
C PHE A 83 -1.85 -8.62 16.90
N LEU A 84 -2.57 -8.74 15.78
CA LEU A 84 -2.25 -8.09 14.51
C LEU A 84 -3.39 -7.16 14.12
N THR A 85 -3.09 -5.89 13.85
CA THR A 85 -4.08 -4.92 13.40
C THR A 85 -4.10 -4.85 11.87
N SER A 86 -5.28 -5.08 11.28
CA SER A 86 -5.54 -4.94 9.84
C SER A 86 -6.69 -3.97 9.59
N ILE A 87 -6.59 -2.78 10.21
CA ILE A 87 -7.63 -1.75 10.26
C ILE A 87 -7.41 -0.61 9.25
N GLY A 88 -6.61 -0.86 8.21
CA GLY A 88 -6.25 0.09 7.17
C GLY A 88 -4.84 0.67 7.32
N TYR A 89 -4.41 1.37 6.27
CA TYR A 89 -3.13 2.09 6.23
C TYR A 89 -3.36 3.59 6.34
N ARG A 90 -2.32 4.37 6.65
CA ARG A 90 -2.40 5.83 6.70
C ARG A 90 -1.20 6.45 6.01
N GLY A 91 -1.42 7.51 5.24
CA GLY A 91 -0.34 8.29 4.66
C GLY A 91 0.53 8.92 5.74
N VAL A 92 1.77 9.24 5.39
CA VAL A 92 2.73 9.94 6.24
C VAL A 92 3.07 11.28 5.56
N PRO A 93 3.12 12.40 6.30
CA PRO A 93 3.46 13.69 5.72
C PRO A 93 4.88 13.70 5.14
N MET A 94 5.08 14.48 4.08
CA MET A 94 6.38 14.76 3.49
C MET A 94 6.73 16.24 3.71
N PRO A 95 8.01 16.58 3.95
CA PRO A 95 8.42 17.98 4.00
C PRO A 95 7.97 18.74 2.75
N ASP A 96 7.56 19.99 2.94
CA ASP A 96 7.18 20.93 1.88
C ASP A 96 5.96 20.49 1.02
N VAL A 97 5.19 19.50 1.47
CA VAL A 97 3.95 19.06 0.80
C VAL A 97 2.78 19.14 1.78
N PRO A 98 1.67 19.83 1.42
CA PRO A 98 0.47 19.90 2.24
C PRO A 98 -0.08 18.51 2.63
N PHE A 99 -0.59 18.37 3.85
CA PHE A 99 -1.06 17.08 4.35
C PHE A 99 -2.30 17.22 5.25
N ASP A 100 -3.36 16.50 4.92
CA ASP A 100 -4.53 16.33 5.78
C ASP A 100 -4.25 15.19 6.74
N SER A 101 -3.89 15.55 7.98
CA SER A 101 -3.64 14.57 9.03
C SER A 101 -4.89 13.75 9.35
N GLN A 102 -6.08 14.33 9.38
CA GLN A 102 -7.30 13.60 9.73
C GLN A 102 -7.58 12.49 8.72
N ARG A 103 -7.46 12.78 7.42
CA ARG A 103 -7.70 11.81 6.34
C ARG A 103 -6.49 10.95 6.01
N GLY A 104 -5.27 11.37 6.39
CA GLY A 104 -4.03 10.69 6.05
C GLY A 104 -3.69 10.76 4.56
N THR A 105 -4.02 11.88 3.91
CA THR A 105 -3.90 12.09 2.45
C THR A 105 -3.34 13.47 2.14
N ILE A 106 -2.83 13.67 0.93
CA ILE A 106 -2.46 15.00 0.43
C ILE A 106 -3.71 15.67 -0.19
N PRO A 107 -4.13 16.85 0.29
CA PRO A 107 -5.25 17.60 -0.28
C PRO A 107 -5.03 17.89 -1.76
N ASN A 108 -6.02 17.61 -2.59
CA ASN A 108 -5.91 17.77 -4.03
C ASN A 108 -7.27 17.96 -4.71
N GLU A 109 -7.24 18.48 -5.93
CA GLU A 109 -8.37 18.50 -6.86
C GLU A 109 -7.97 17.85 -8.18
N GLN A 110 -8.64 16.73 -8.49
CA GLN A 110 -8.33 15.89 -9.66
C GLN A 110 -6.86 15.42 -9.72
N GLY A 111 -6.11 15.51 -8.62
CA GLY A 111 -4.69 15.18 -8.54
C GLY A 111 -3.76 16.39 -8.45
N ARG A 112 -4.23 17.63 -8.70
CA ARG A 112 -3.48 18.86 -8.44
C ARG A 112 -3.44 19.13 -6.93
N VAL A 113 -2.26 19.18 -6.32
CA VAL A 113 -2.14 19.40 -4.88
C VAL A 113 -2.63 20.80 -4.50
N LYS A 114 -3.28 20.91 -3.33
CA LYS A 114 -3.74 22.18 -2.77
C LYS A 114 -3.01 22.50 -1.47
N ASP A 115 -2.66 23.76 -1.31
CA ASP A 115 -2.20 24.31 -0.03
C ASP A 115 -3.35 24.21 0.99
N SER A 116 -3.07 23.61 2.14
CA SER A 116 -4.10 23.38 3.17
C SER A 116 -4.54 24.66 3.89
N SER A 117 -3.71 25.70 3.88
CA SER A 117 -3.98 26.98 4.55
C SER A 117 -4.73 27.97 3.67
N THR A 118 -4.44 27.99 2.36
CA THR A 118 -5.04 28.95 1.42
C THR A 118 -6.09 28.33 0.49
N GLY A 119 -6.11 27.00 0.38
CA GLY A 119 -6.93 26.28 -0.60
C GLY A 119 -6.49 26.44 -2.05
N GLN A 120 -5.42 27.20 -2.30
CA GLN A 120 -4.88 27.44 -3.64
C GLN A 120 -4.07 26.24 -4.14
N ALA A 121 -3.87 26.17 -5.46
CA ALA A 121 -3.02 25.14 -6.05
C ALA A 121 -1.59 25.27 -5.51
N HIS A 122 -0.96 24.13 -5.24
CA HIS A 122 0.48 24.01 -4.98
C HIS A 122 1.16 23.69 -6.32
N PRO A 123 1.70 24.68 -7.05
CA PRO A 123 2.03 24.53 -8.46
C PRO A 123 3.05 23.42 -8.74
N GLY A 124 2.89 22.74 -9.86
CA GLY A 124 3.80 21.67 -10.29
C GLY A 124 3.79 20.41 -9.42
N THR A 125 2.88 20.29 -8.45
CA THR A 125 2.80 19.13 -7.55
C THR A 125 1.50 18.37 -7.75
N TYR A 126 1.63 17.07 -7.99
CA TYR A 126 0.50 16.19 -8.29
C TYR A 126 0.55 14.92 -7.44
N VAL A 127 -0.62 14.33 -7.19
CA VAL A 127 -0.77 13.10 -6.40
C VAL A 127 -1.65 12.09 -7.11
N ALA A 128 -1.31 10.81 -6.96
CA ALA A 128 -2.06 9.69 -7.49
C ALA A 128 -2.10 8.53 -6.48
N GLY A 129 -2.97 7.54 -6.72
CA GLY A 129 -3.07 6.35 -5.88
C GLY A 129 -3.61 6.63 -4.46
N TRP A 130 -3.10 5.90 -3.47
CA TRP A 130 -3.62 5.94 -2.10
C TRP A 130 -3.36 7.26 -1.38
N ILE A 131 -2.23 7.95 -1.64
CA ILE A 131 -1.97 9.24 -1.01
C ILE A 131 -2.96 10.34 -1.48
N LYS A 132 -3.59 10.14 -2.65
CA LYS A 132 -4.67 10.99 -3.20
C LYS A 132 -6.06 10.62 -2.67
N ARG A 133 -6.39 9.33 -2.57
CA ARG A 133 -7.78 8.84 -2.35
C ARG A 133 -8.02 8.18 -0.98
N GLY A 134 -6.96 7.92 -0.21
CA GLY A 134 -6.98 7.02 0.93
C GLY A 134 -6.66 5.56 0.54
N PRO A 135 -6.43 4.68 1.52
CA PRO A 135 -5.90 3.32 1.37
C PRO A 135 -6.96 2.30 0.90
N THR A 136 -7.78 2.66 -0.09
CA THR A 136 -8.90 1.82 -0.56
C THR A 136 -8.85 1.55 -2.07
N GLY A 137 -9.42 0.42 -2.45
CA GLY A 137 -9.41 -0.10 -3.82
C GLY A 137 -8.24 -1.04 -4.10
N PHE A 138 -8.32 -1.73 -5.23
CA PHE A 138 -7.31 -2.69 -5.68
C PHE A 138 -6.35 -2.03 -6.67
N ILE A 139 -5.36 -2.78 -7.15
CA ILE A 139 -4.33 -2.29 -8.08
C ILE A 139 -4.93 -1.59 -9.32
N GLY A 140 -6.03 -2.12 -9.87
CA GLY A 140 -6.71 -1.53 -11.03
C GLY A 140 -7.37 -0.17 -10.75
N THR A 141 -7.86 0.08 -9.53
CA THR A 141 -8.41 1.39 -9.13
C THR A 141 -7.34 2.49 -9.19
N ASN A 142 -6.06 2.14 -9.02
CA ASN A 142 -4.97 3.10 -9.14
C ASN A 142 -4.69 3.48 -10.59
N LYS A 143 -4.98 2.62 -11.58
CA LYS A 143 -4.77 2.94 -13.00
C LYS A 143 -5.63 4.12 -13.45
N SER A 144 -6.95 4.08 -13.18
CA SER A 144 -7.85 5.17 -13.54
C SER A 144 -7.56 6.45 -12.75
N CYS A 145 -7.22 6.33 -11.46
CA CYS A 145 -6.82 7.46 -10.62
C CYS A 145 -5.55 8.16 -11.15
N SER A 146 -4.54 7.38 -11.55
CA SER A 146 -3.32 7.92 -12.15
C SER A 146 -3.60 8.56 -13.50
N GLN A 147 -4.45 7.96 -14.33
CA GLN A 147 -4.83 8.55 -15.63
C GLN A 147 -5.42 9.95 -15.47
N GLN A 148 -6.36 10.15 -14.53
CA GLN A 148 -6.93 11.47 -14.26
C GLN A 148 -5.85 12.49 -13.88
N THR A 149 -4.92 12.09 -13.02
CA THR A 149 -3.83 12.95 -12.55
C THR A 149 -2.90 13.36 -13.69
N VAL A 150 -2.57 12.40 -14.57
CA VAL A 150 -1.75 12.66 -15.77
C VAL A 150 -2.49 13.57 -16.75
N THR A 151 -3.80 13.39 -16.94
CA THR A 151 -4.61 14.30 -17.75
C THR A 151 -4.52 15.73 -17.21
N SER A 152 -4.68 15.92 -15.90
CA SER A 152 -4.52 17.24 -15.26
C SER A 152 -3.12 17.84 -15.43
N LEU A 153 -2.07 17.04 -15.29
CA LEU A 153 -0.70 17.47 -15.53
C LEU A 153 -0.49 17.95 -16.98
N VAL A 154 -0.99 17.19 -17.95
CA VAL A 154 -0.86 17.53 -19.39
C VAL A 154 -1.68 18.78 -19.74
N GLU A 155 -2.87 18.94 -19.17
CA GLU A 155 -3.66 20.17 -19.30
C GLU A 155 -2.90 21.39 -18.79
N ASP A 156 -2.30 21.30 -17.60
CA ASP A 156 -1.56 22.41 -17.00
C ASP A 156 -0.31 22.76 -17.82
N TYR A 157 0.37 21.75 -18.37
CA TYR A 157 1.48 21.95 -19.30
C TYR A 157 1.03 22.68 -20.57
N ASN A 158 -0.02 22.20 -21.24
CA ASN A 158 -0.53 22.79 -22.48
C ASN A 158 -1.04 24.22 -22.29
N ASN A 159 -1.52 24.55 -21.09
CA ASN A 159 -1.97 25.89 -20.72
C ASN A 159 -0.84 26.81 -20.22
N GLY A 160 0.42 26.36 -20.21
CA GLY A 160 1.56 27.15 -19.75
C GLY A 160 1.57 27.44 -18.26
N LEU A 161 0.90 26.62 -17.45
CA LEU A 161 0.80 26.79 -16.00
C LEU A 161 2.00 26.18 -15.24
N LEU A 162 2.88 25.47 -15.95
CA LEU A 162 4.08 24.87 -15.39
C LEU A 162 5.30 25.71 -15.76
N ALA A 163 6.08 26.11 -14.75
CA ALA A 163 7.30 26.87 -14.96
C ALA A 163 8.44 25.99 -15.47
N ASP A 164 9.28 26.57 -16.34
CA ASP A 164 10.52 25.93 -16.74
C ASP A 164 11.46 25.75 -15.54
N PRO A 165 12.10 24.58 -15.40
CA PRO A 165 13.04 24.37 -14.32
C PRO A 165 14.27 25.29 -14.52
N PRO A 166 14.77 25.92 -13.45
CA PRO A 166 15.94 26.82 -13.54
C PRO A 166 17.24 26.07 -13.87
N GLN A 167 17.26 24.73 -13.74
CA GLN A 167 18.41 23.89 -14.06
C GLN A 167 18.04 22.76 -15.00
N ARG A 168 18.97 22.39 -15.88
CA ARG A 168 18.85 21.23 -16.77
C ARG A 168 18.84 19.92 -15.96
N LEU A 169 18.23 18.88 -16.53
CA LEU A 169 18.12 17.54 -15.92
C LEU A 169 19.47 16.91 -15.53
N SER A 170 20.55 17.23 -16.24
CA SER A 170 21.90 16.77 -15.88
C SER A 170 22.37 17.31 -14.51
N GLY A 171 21.85 18.45 -14.07
CA GLY A 171 22.01 18.97 -12.72
C GLY A 171 21.29 18.11 -11.67
N LEU A 172 20.09 17.64 -11.98
CA LEU A 172 19.28 16.81 -11.06
C LEU A 172 19.98 15.49 -10.72
N SER A 173 20.51 14.77 -11.71
CA SER A 173 21.23 13.52 -11.45
C SER A 173 22.45 13.72 -10.55
N LYS A 174 23.20 14.82 -10.72
CA LYS A 174 24.33 15.17 -9.84
C LYS A 174 23.88 15.49 -8.43
N VAL A 175 22.78 16.23 -8.27
CA VAL A 175 22.20 16.54 -6.95
C VAL A 175 21.76 15.26 -6.24
N ILE A 176 21.07 14.35 -6.95
CA ILE A 176 20.63 13.07 -6.40
C ILE A 176 21.84 12.22 -5.98
N GLN A 177 22.84 12.05 -6.85
CA GLN A 177 24.03 11.25 -6.54
C GLN A 177 24.82 11.82 -5.34
N ARG A 178 24.89 13.15 -5.21
CA ARG A 178 25.54 13.80 -4.07
C ARG A 178 24.77 13.60 -2.77
N ARG A 179 23.43 13.66 -2.81
CA ARG A 179 22.56 13.53 -1.63
C ARG A 179 22.30 12.07 -1.23
N GLN A 180 22.35 11.14 -2.19
CA GLN A 180 22.11 9.72 -2.00
C GLN A 180 23.15 8.90 -2.80
N PRO A 181 24.38 8.74 -2.27
CA PRO A 181 25.47 8.05 -2.98
C PRO A 181 25.16 6.59 -3.31
N THR A 182 24.31 5.94 -2.53
CA THR A 182 23.93 4.53 -2.68
C THR A 182 22.64 4.34 -3.46
N ILE A 183 22.27 5.29 -4.33
CA ILE A 183 21.04 5.21 -5.12
C ILE A 183 21.02 3.95 -6.00
N ILE A 184 19.93 3.20 -5.92
CA ILE A 184 19.71 2.01 -6.77
C ILE A 184 18.94 2.45 -8.01
N GLY A 185 19.62 2.41 -9.16
CA GLY A 185 18.97 2.52 -10.46
C GLY A 185 18.32 1.20 -10.91
N HIS A 186 17.73 1.23 -12.10
CA HIS A 186 17.08 0.07 -12.71
C HIS A 186 17.95 -1.20 -12.76
N GLU A 187 19.22 -1.08 -13.15
CA GLU A 187 20.12 -2.24 -13.25
C GLU A 187 20.48 -2.83 -11.87
N GLY A 188 20.63 -1.98 -10.86
CA GLY A 188 20.82 -2.41 -9.47
C GLY A 188 19.61 -3.17 -8.95
N TRP A 189 18.41 -2.67 -9.23
CA TRP A 189 17.16 -3.38 -8.90
C TRP A 189 17.06 -4.74 -9.62
N LEU A 190 17.38 -4.81 -10.91
CA LEU A 190 17.38 -6.07 -11.65
C LEU A 190 18.43 -7.07 -11.13
N ALA A 191 19.56 -6.59 -10.62
CA ALA A 191 20.55 -7.45 -9.98
C ALA A 191 20.00 -8.06 -8.68
N ILE A 192 19.32 -7.26 -7.85
CA ILE A 192 18.61 -7.76 -6.66
C ILE A 192 17.57 -8.80 -7.07
N ASP A 193 16.70 -8.49 -8.03
CA ASP A 193 15.63 -9.39 -8.48
C ASP A 193 16.16 -10.76 -8.94
N ARG A 194 17.21 -10.76 -9.78
CA ARG A 194 17.87 -12.00 -10.23
C ARG A 194 18.47 -12.79 -9.07
N ALA A 195 19.11 -12.11 -8.13
CA ALA A 195 19.73 -12.75 -6.98
C ALA A 195 18.66 -13.39 -6.05
N GLU A 196 17.54 -12.71 -5.79
CA GLU A 196 16.44 -13.27 -5.00
C GLU A 196 15.82 -14.51 -5.67
N ILE A 197 15.60 -14.45 -6.99
CA ILE A 197 15.08 -15.61 -7.76
C ILE A 197 16.07 -16.78 -7.68
N ALA A 198 17.36 -16.53 -7.87
CA ALA A 198 18.39 -17.57 -7.83
C ALA A 198 18.47 -18.24 -6.45
N ARG A 199 18.39 -17.47 -5.36
CA ARG A 199 18.34 -17.99 -3.98
C ARG A 199 17.14 -18.89 -3.73
N GLY A 200 15.96 -18.51 -4.23
CA GLY A 200 14.72 -19.27 -4.03
C GLY A 200 14.65 -20.59 -4.80
N LYS A 201 15.34 -20.71 -5.95
CA LYS A 201 15.29 -21.91 -6.81
C LYS A 201 15.70 -23.20 -6.08
N GLY A 202 16.70 -23.14 -5.19
CA GLY A 202 17.17 -24.30 -4.45
C GLY A 202 16.11 -24.90 -3.51
N GLU A 203 15.11 -24.10 -3.12
CA GLU A 203 14.03 -24.48 -2.19
C GLU A 203 12.68 -24.61 -2.90
N GLY A 204 12.64 -24.56 -4.24
CA GLY A 204 11.39 -24.55 -5.01
C GLY A 204 10.53 -23.30 -4.81
N ARG A 205 11.10 -22.20 -4.28
CA ARG A 205 10.41 -20.94 -4.04
C ARG A 205 10.54 -20.01 -5.25
N PRO A 206 9.54 -19.16 -5.57
CA PRO A 206 9.66 -18.19 -6.67
C PRO A 206 10.83 -17.22 -6.50
N ARG A 207 11.11 -16.86 -5.25
CA ARG A 207 12.27 -16.06 -4.82
C ARG A 207 12.48 -16.20 -3.32
N ASP A 208 13.70 -15.93 -2.87
CA ASP A 208 14.03 -15.71 -1.47
C ASP A 208 14.54 -14.27 -1.30
N LYS A 209 13.74 -13.44 -0.63
CA LYS A 209 13.95 -11.99 -0.58
C LYS A 209 15.10 -11.61 0.34
N PHE A 210 15.85 -10.59 -0.03
CA PHE A 210 16.74 -9.93 0.93
C PHE A 210 15.90 -9.16 1.96
N VAL A 211 16.20 -9.36 3.24
CA VAL A 211 15.51 -8.68 4.35
C VAL A 211 16.40 -7.60 5.00
N SER A 212 17.62 -7.43 4.49
CA SER A 212 18.62 -6.48 4.97
C SER A 212 18.96 -5.46 3.88
N VAL A 213 18.80 -4.16 4.20
CA VAL A 213 19.15 -3.07 3.29
C VAL A 213 20.64 -3.11 2.90
N PRO A 214 21.61 -3.29 3.83
CA PRO A 214 23.02 -3.46 3.46
C PRO A 214 23.28 -4.58 2.43
N GLU A 215 22.58 -5.72 2.54
CA GLU A 215 22.74 -6.81 1.57
C GLU A 215 22.18 -6.43 0.19
N MET A 216 21.01 -5.79 0.16
CA MET A 216 20.43 -5.26 -1.08
C MET A 216 21.37 -4.27 -1.75
N LEU A 217 21.97 -3.35 -0.99
CA LEU A 217 22.93 -2.36 -1.50
C LEU A 217 24.17 -3.03 -2.09
N ARG A 218 24.71 -4.06 -1.42
CA ARG A 218 25.86 -4.82 -1.92
C ARG A 218 25.56 -5.51 -3.25
N VAL A 219 24.43 -6.20 -3.34
CA VAL A 219 24.01 -6.89 -4.57
C VAL A 219 23.74 -5.90 -5.71
N ALA A 220 23.12 -4.76 -5.40
CA ALA A 220 22.90 -3.72 -6.40
C ALA A 220 24.20 -3.07 -6.89
N ALA A 221 25.22 -2.95 -6.04
CA ALA A 221 26.53 -2.42 -6.43
C ALA A 221 27.27 -3.35 -7.42
N ASP A 222 27.05 -4.66 -7.32
CA ASP A 222 27.60 -5.67 -8.23
C ASP A 222 26.86 -5.73 -9.59
N ALA A 223 25.88 -4.85 -9.81
CA ALA A 223 25.11 -4.83 -11.05
C ALA A 223 25.99 -4.50 -12.27
N PRO A 224 25.78 -5.17 -13.41
CA PRO A 224 26.46 -4.82 -14.65
C PRO A 224 26.19 -3.36 -15.00
N GLN A 225 27.26 -2.59 -15.22
CA GLN A 225 27.11 -1.22 -15.71
C GLN A 225 26.56 -1.26 -17.14
N PRO A 226 25.53 -0.46 -17.47
CA PRO A 226 25.03 -0.43 -18.83
C PRO A 226 26.16 0.03 -19.78
N PRO A 227 26.26 -0.58 -20.97
CA PRO A 227 27.29 -0.22 -21.94
C PRO A 227 27.17 1.26 -22.33
N LEU A 228 28.31 1.89 -22.62
CA LEU A 228 28.44 3.35 -22.78
C LEU A 228 27.45 3.96 -23.79
N TRP A 229 27.09 3.23 -24.85
CA TRP A 229 26.12 3.68 -25.86
C TRP A 229 24.69 3.84 -25.31
N ARG A 230 24.28 3.03 -24.32
CA ARG A 230 22.97 3.14 -23.65
C ARG A 230 22.91 4.37 -22.72
N LYS A 231 24.04 4.80 -22.17
CA LYS A 231 24.15 6.06 -21.42
C LYS A 231 24.03 7.27 -22.36
N ALA A 232 24.60 7.18 -23.56
CA ALA A 232 24.52 8.24 -24.57
C ALA A 232 23.08 8.43 -25.10
N ILE A 233 22.36 7.36 -25.42
CA ILE A 233 20.97 7.44 -25.93
C ILE A 233 20.00 7.97 -24.87
N ARG A 234 20.15 7.64 -23.58
CA ARG A 234 19.31 8.23 -22.51
C ARG A 234 19.57 9.73 -22.31
N GLY A 235 20.76 10.22 -22.64
CA GLY A 235 21.08 11.64 -22.64
C GLY A 235 20.41 12.36 -23.81
N SER A 236 20.55 11.83 -25.03
CA SER A 236 20.01 12.46 -26.24
C SER A 236 18.49 12.33 -26.37
N ALA A 237 17.92 11.15 -26.11
CA ALA A 237 16.48 10.91 -26.26
C ALA A 237 15.64 11.67 -25.23
N LEU A 238 16.23 12.06 -24.09
CA LEU A 238 15.56 12.92 -23.10
C LEU A 238 15.69 14.40 -23.49
N GLU A 239 16.78 14.81 -24.14
CA GLU A 239 16.95 16.17 -24.69
C GLU A 239 16.08 16.41 -25.94
N ASP A 240 15.85 15.37 -26.75
CA ASP A 240 14.98 15.45 -27.94
C ASP A 240 13.48 15.37 -27.61
N LEU A 241 13.09 14.78 -26.47
CA LEU A 241 11.70 14.76 -25.99
C LEU A 241 11.29 16.03 -25.24
N LEU A 242 12.26 16.91 -24.91
CA LEU A 242 12.07 18.16 -24.18
C LEU A 242 12.33 19.40 -25.05
N ARG A 243 12.42 19.21 -26.36
CA ARG A 243 12.36 20.26 -27.39
C ARG A 243 11.01 20.19 -28.10
#